data_AF-A0A8S2EP24-F1
#
_entry.id   AF-A0A8S2EP24-F1
#
_cell.length_a   1.000
_cell.length_b   1.000
_cell.length_c   1.000
_cell.angle_alpha   90.00
_cell.angle_beta   90.00
_cell.angle_gamma   90.00
#
_symmetry.space_group_name_H-M   'P 1'
#
loop_
_entity.id
_entity.type
_entity.pdbx_description
1 polymer ?
#
loop_
_entity_poly.entity_id
_entity_poly.type
_entity_poly.pdbx_seq_one_letter_code
_entity_poly.pdbx_strand_id
1 'polypeptide(L)' 'MRIPKIETTGEGLFYLLSKWLQELGLNATNIAGQCYDGASVMRGGYKGVAAHLQQISPKAIYIYCYAMY' A
#
# COMPACT_ATOMS: atom_id res chain seq x y z
N MET A 1 16.95 11.50 0.18
CA MET A 1 15.96 10.58 0.78
C MET A 1 16.59 9.20 0.88
N ARG A 2 16.81 8.66 2.09
CA ARG A 2 17.45 7.35 2.28
C ARG A 2 16.36 6.32 2.56
N ILE A 3 16.10 5.43 1.62
CA ILE A 3 15.13 4.34 1.79
C ILE A 3 15.77 3.34 2.77
N PRO A 4 15.19 3.13 3.97
CA PRO A 4 15.72 2.12 4.89
C PRO A 4 15.66 0.74 4.23
N LYS A 5 16.62 -0.14 4.54
CA LYS A 5 16.59 -1.54 4.10
C LYS A 5 15.46 -2.25 4.86
N ILE A 6 14.25 -2.15 4.31
CA ILE A 6 13.05 -2.81 4.82
C ILE A 6 12.90 -4.18 4.17
N GLU A 7 12.27 -5.10 4.88
CA GLU A 7 11.81 -6.35 4.30
C GLU A 7 10.76 -6.04 3.23
N THR A 8 10.90 -6.63 2.04
CA THR A 8 9.95 -6.46 0.92
C THR A 8 8.69 -7.32 1.12
N THR A 9 8.17 -7.33 2.35
CA THR A 9 6.90 -7.95 2.74
C THR A 9 5.77 -6.92 2.63
N GLY A 10 4.52 -7.38 2.56
CA GLY A 10 3.39 -6.44 2.43
C GLY A 10 3.23 -5.56 3.68
N GLU A 11 3.54 -6.10 4.85
CA GLU A 11 3.57 -5.34 6.11
C GLU A 11 4.70 -4.30 6.13
N GLY A 12 5.91 -4.68 5.71
CA GLY A 12 7.06 -3.77 5.65
C GLY A 12 6.82 -2.60 4.70
N LEU A 13 6.26 -2.87 3.51
CA LEU A 13 5.88 -1.84 2.54
C LEU A 13 4.72 -0.96 3.03
N PHE A 14 3.71 -1.55 3.67
CA PHE A 14 2.59 -0.80 4.25
C PHE A 14 3.06 0.15 5.36
N TYR A 15 3.96 -0.30 6.23
CA TYR A 15 4.56 0.53 7.27
C TYR A 15 5.32 1.71 6.66
N LEU A 16 6.17 1.47 5.65
CA LEU A 16 6.92 2.54 4.98
C LEU A 16 5.99 3.54 4.31
N LEU A 17 4.96 3.07 3.60
CA LEU A 17 3.95 3.93 2.97
C LEU A 17 3.25 4.81 4.01
N SER A 18 2.82 4.23 5.12
CA SER A 18 2.12 4.94 6.19
C SER A 18 3.00 6.01 6.82
N LYS A 19 4.28 5.69 7.05
CA LYS A 19 5.27 6.63 7.57
C LYS A 19 5.47 7.81 6.61
N TRP A 20 5.60 7.56 5.31
CA TRP A 20 5.75 8.64 4.33
C TRP A 20 4.51 9.52 4.21
N LEU A 21 3.32 8.94 4.21
CA LEU A 21 2.08 9.73 4.23
C LEU A 21 2.06 10.64 5.46
N GLN A 22 2.43 10.13 6.63
CA GLN A 22 2.53 10.93 7.86
C GLN A 22 3.58 12.05 7.76
N GLU A 23 4.77 11.77 7.22
CA GLU A 23 5.81 12.78 6.99
C GLU A 23 5.36 13.89 6.04
N LEU A 24 4.44 13.59 5.12
CA LEU A 24 3.81 14.55 4.21
C LEU A 24 2.56 15.24 4.81
N GLY A 25 2.17 14.91 6.04
CA GLY A 25 0.95 15.42 6.67
C GLY A 25 -0.34 14.84 6.09
N LEU A 26 -0.27 13.72 5.37
CA LEU A 26 -1.39 13.04 4.75
C LEU A 26 -1.88 11.89 5.65
N ASN A 27 -3.20 11.77 5.78
CA ASN A 27 -3.80 10.68 6.56
C ASN A 27 -4.13 9.48 5.66
N ALA A 28 -3.51 8.33 5.95
CA ALA A 28 -3.73 7.08 5.21
C ALA A 28 -5.18 6.56 5.29
N THR A 29 -5.98 6.97 6.29
CA THR A 29 -7.41 6.62 6.35
C THR A 29 -8.25 7.35 5.30
N ASN A 30 -7.75 8.47 4.76
CA ASN A 30 -8.41 9.31 3.78
C ASN A 30 -7.94 9.04 2.34
N ILE A 31 -7.52 7.81 2.06
CA ILE A 31 -7.14 7.39 0.70
C ILE A 31 -8.41 7.10 -0.11
N ALA A 32 -8.54 7.74 -1.28
CA ALA A 32 -9.66 7.49 -2.19
C ALA A 32 -9.48 6.23 -3.05
N GLY A 33 -8.23 5.89 -3.37
CA GLY A 33 -7.92 4.73 -4.20
C GLY A 33 -6.47 4.27 -4.07
N GLN A 34 -6.26 3.00 -4.39
CA GLN A 34 -4.97 2.32 -4.38
C GLN A 34 -4.80 1.50 -5.66
N CYS A 35 -3.63 1.57 -6.29
CA CYS A 35 -3.34 0.88 -7.56
C CYS A 35 -1.92 0.30 -7.57
N TYR A 36 -1.80 -1.01 -7.80
CA TYR A 36 -0.52 -1.74 -7.77
C TYR A 36 -0.46 -2.85 -8.83
N ASP A 37 0.74 -3.35 -9.10
CA ASP A 37 0.95 -4.57 -9.88
C ASP A 37 0.40 -5.84 -9.18
N GLY A 38 0.48 -6.97 -9.89
CA GLY A 38 -0.02 -8.26 -9.40
C GLY A 38 0.88 -9.03 -8.46
N ALA A 39 1.99 -8.46 -7.99
CA ALA A 39 2.84 -9.14 -7.03
C ALA A 39 2.05 -9.49 -5.75
N SER A 40 2.26 -10.69 -5.22
CA SER A 40 1.55 -11.18 -4.02
C SER A 40 1.75 -10.27 -2.81
N VAL A 41 2.93 -9.63 -2.72
CA VAL A 41 3.27 -8.64 -1.70
C VAL A 41 2.37 -7.39 -1.78
N MET A 42 1.92 -7.00 -2.96
CA MET A 42 1.05 -5.84 -3.17
C MET A 42 -0.43 -6.23 -3.11
N ARG A 43 -0.84 -7.20 -3.95
CA ARG A 43 -2.24 -7.61 -4.15
C ARG A 43 -2.77 -8.61 -3.11
N GLY A 44 -1.90 -9.30 -2.37
CA GLY A 44 -2.29 -10.41 -1.50
C GLY A 44 -3.45 -10.06 -0.57
N GLY A 45 -4.54 -10.83 -0.62
CA GLY A 45 -5.80 -10.51 0.07
C GLY A 45 -5.77 -10.54 1.61
N TYR A 46 -4.66 -10.99 2.21
CA TYR A 46 -4.51 -11.10 3.67
C TYR A 46 -3.29 -10.36 4.21
N LYS A 47 -2.15 -10.47 3.51
CA LYS A 47 -0.85 -9.92 3.92
C LYS A 47 -0.25 -8.95 2.90
N GLY A 48 -1.01 -8.60 1.87
CA GLY A 48 -0.57 -7.64 0.86
C GLY A 48 -0.78 -6.21 1.33
N VAL A 49 -0.02 -5.27 0.76
CA VAL A 49 -0.20 -3.83 1.00
C VAL A 49 -1.66 -3.42 0.80
N ALA A 50 -2.31 -3.96 -0.24
CA ALA A 50 -3.69 -3.63 -0.55
C ALA A 50 -4.67 -4.04 0.55
N ALA A 51 -4.46 -5.21 1.15
CA ALA A 51 -5.30 -5.68 2.26
C ALA A 51 -5.12 -4.81 3.51
N HIS A 52 -3.88 -4.45 3.86
CA HIS A 52 -3.60 -3.57 4.99
C HIS A 52 -4.19 -2.17 4.80
N LEU A 53 -4.07 -1.59 3.60
CA LEU A 53 -4.69 -0.31 3.29
C LEU A 53 -6.22 -0.37 3.33
N GLN A 54 -6.82 -1.45 2.83
CA GLN A 54 -8.27 -1.62 2.88
C GLN A 54 -8.80 -1.70 4.31
N GLN A 55 -8.02 -2.24 5.25
CA GLN A 55 -8.42 -2.29 6.67
C GLN A 55 -8.50 -0.89 7.29
N ILE A 56 -7.59 0.01 6.95
CA ILE A 56 -7.56 1.37 7.52
C ILE A 56 -8.37 2.40 6.70
N SER A 57 -8.60 2.13 5.42
CA SER A 57 -9.46 2.94 4.54
C SER A 57 -10.42 2.04 3.77
N PRO A 58 -11.51 1.55 4.39
CA PRO A 58 -12.44 0.63 3.76
C PRO A 58 -13.16 1.17 2.53
N LYS A 59 -13.16 2.50 2.35
CA LYS A 59 -13.77 3.19 1.21
C LYS A 59 -12.80 3.36 0.03
N ALA A 60 -11.51 3.09 0.22
CA ALA A 60 -10.53 3.18 -0.85
C ALA A 60 -10.87 2.16 -1.96
N ILE A 61 -10.88 2.63 -3.21
CA ILE A 61 -11.08 1.76 -4.37
C ILE A 61 -9.75 1.09 -4.70
N TYR A 62 -9.74 -0.24 -4.76
CA TYR A 62 -8.60 -1.00 -5.28
C TYR A 62 -8.69 -1.18 -6.79
N ILE A 63 -7.65 -0.74 -7.49
CA ILE A 63 -7.48 -0.92 -8.94
C ILE A 63 -6.28 -1.82 -9.16
N TYR A 64 -6.49 -2.89 -9.89
CA TYR A 64 -5.40 -3.73 -10.35
C TYR A 64 -4.72 -3.08 -11.55
N CYS A 65 -3.40 -2.84 -11.47
CA CYS A 65 -2.64 -2.35 -12.61
C CYS A 65 -2.40 -3.51 -13.59
N TYR A 66 -3.20 -3.56 -14.66
CA TYR A 66 -3.04 -4.51 -15.77
C TYR A 66 -1.99 -4.02 -16.78
N ALA A 67 -0.96 -3.29 -16.37
CA ALA A 67 0.08 -2.83 -17.28
C ALA A 67 1.04 -3.98 -17.62
N MET A 68 0.56 -4.94 -18.41
CA MET A 68 1.34 -5.97 -19.12
C MET A 68 0.64 -6.32 -20.45
N TYR A 69 0.65 -5.35 -21.36
CA TYR A 69 0.87 -5.52 -22.80
C TYR A 69 1.80 -4.40 -23.24
#